data_AF-A0A2E9WIB9-F1
#
_entry.id   AF-A0A2E9WIB9-F1
#
_cell.length_a   1.000
_cell.length_b   1.000
_cell.length_c   1.000
_cell.angle_alpha   90.00
_cell.angle_beta   90.00
_cell.angle_gamma   90.00
#
_symmetry.space_group_name_H-M   'P 1'
#
loop_
_entity.id
_entity.type
_entity.pdbx_description
1 polymer ?
#
loop_
_entity_poly.entity_id
_entity_poly.type
_entity_poly.pdbx_seq_one_letter_code
_entity_poly.pdbx_strand_id
1 'polypeptide(L)'
;MLENRYYAISLFSNEWWINTILTIVIISLLLFVSKNFLKKNKIKSFNTFVGSILLFRCVWVQWYQYSMGFWDIQWSLPLQMCSLSAIMSGLLPILENTEISKKYKQLIFEFLFYFSVGAFYSILTPVYTTGTEGLIYYEYYISHGGILFSAIYFYMILGYKPRIYSWLKIFLYTQPILLLIHIINYTIGGQANYFYTMEPPIADNPLVMGQYPMHIILLNLFALIHFGLLYFFTKKTK
;
A
#
# COMPACT_ATOMS: atom_id res chain seq x y z
N MET A 1 26.37 7.58 5.54
CA MET A 1 25.28 7.14 4.63
C MET A 1 23.88 7.23 5.25
N LEU A 2 23.72 7.45 6.56
CA LEU A 2 22.40 7.55 7.22
C LEU A 2 21.76 8.96 7.19
N GLU A 3 22.53 10.01 6.91
CA GLU A 3 22.08 11.41 7.10
C GLU A 3 21.02 11.89 6.09
N ASN A 4 20.78 11.20 4.98
CA ASN A 4 19.84 11.61 3.93
C ASN A 4 18.82 10.52 3.52
N ARG A 5 18.41 9.64 4.45
CA ARG A 5 17.38 8.62 4.12
C ARG A 5 15.97 9.20 3.96
N TYR A 6 15.74 10.38 4.53
CA TYR A 6 14.46 11.07 4.49
C TYR A 6 14.45 12.10 3.39
N TYR A 7 13.45 12.01 2.52
CA TYR A 7 13.22 12.99 1.47
C TYR A 7 11.72 13.17 1.27
N ALA A 8 11.23 14.39 1.46
CA ALA A 8 9.84 14.74 1.18
C ALA A 8 9.81 15.55 -0.11
N ILE A 9 9.04 15.08 -1.09
CA ILE A 9 8.85 15.83 -2.33
C ILE A 9 7.91 16.99 -2.03
N SER A 10 8.36 18.21 -2.32
CA SER A 10 7.54 19.41 -2.14
C SER A 10 6.29 19.34 -3.03
N LEU A 11 5.14 19.61 -2.43
CA LEU A 11 3.85 19.62 -3.14
C LEU A 11 3.87 20.62 -4.30
N PHE A 12 3.29 20.22 -5.43
CA PHE A 12 3.22 21.01 -6.66
C PHE A 12 4.57 21.37 -7.30
N SER A 13 5.68 20.79 -6.83
CA SER A 13 6.95 20.84 -7.55
C SER A 13 6.87 20.12 -8.91
N ASN A 14 7.82 20.40 -9.80
CA ASN A 14 7.90 19.68 -11.09
C ASN A 14 8.03 18.17 -10.89
N GLU A 15 8.84 17.76 -9.90
CA GLU A 15 9.02 16.35 -9.53
C GLU A 15 7.70 15.71 -9.09
N TRP A 16 6.95 16.40 -8.22
CA TRP A 16 5.63 15.94 -7.78
C TRP A 16 4.67 15.74 -8.96
N TRP A 17 4.57 16.74 -9.86
CA TRP A 17 3.68 16.67 -11.02
C TRP A 17 4.06 15.53 -11.96
N ILE A 18 5.34 15.42 -12.32
CA ILE A 18 5.84 14.38 -13.23
C ILE A 18 5.51 13.01 -12.68
N ASN A 19 5.86 12.74 -11.42
CA ASN A 19 5.68 11.42 -10.83
C ASN A 19 4.20 11.06 -10.64
N THR A 20 3.39 12.02 -10.19
CA THR A 20 1.95 11.82 -9.98
C THR A 20 1.24 11.55 -11.30
N ILE A 21 1.50 12.37 -12.34
CA ILE A 21 0.91 12.20 -13.67
C ILE A 21 1.34 10.86 -14.27
N LEU A 22 2.63 10.54 -14.22
CA LEU A 22 3.15 9.29 -14.75
C LEU A 22 2.50 8.09 -14.06
N THR A 23 2.36 8.13 -12.73
CA THR A 23 1.69 7.08 -11.95
C THR A 23 0.24 6.92 -12.38
N ILE A 24 -0.52 8.01 -12.51
CA ILE A 24 -1.93 7.99 -12.95
C ILE A 24 -2.06 7.44 -14.37
N VAL A 25 -1.18 7.85 -15.29
CA VAL A 25 -1.16 7.38 -16.68
C VAL A 25 -0.90 5.87 -16.73
N ILE A 26 0.09 5.38 -15.98
CA ILE A 26 0.42 3.95 -15.92
C ILE A 26 -0.75 3.15 -15.34
N ILE A 27 -1.35 3.59 -14.24
CA ILE A 27 -2.53 2.93 -13.66
C ILE A 27 -3.67 2.87 -14.68
N SER A 28 -3.96 4.00 -15.34
CA SER A 28 -5.02 4.10 -16.35
C SER A 28 -4.77 3.18 -17.54
N LEU A 29 -3.51 3.10 -18.01
CA LEU A 29 -3.11 2.19 -19.08
C LEU A 29 -3.28 0.72 -18.66
N LEU A 30 -2.82 0.34 -17.46
CA LEU A 30 -2.98 -1.02 -16.94
C LEU A 30 -4.46 -1.40 -16.81
N LEU A 31 -5.31 -0.47 -16.34
CA LEU A 31 -6.76 -0.68 -16.28
C LEU A 31 -7.37 -0.86 -17.68
N PHE A 32 -6.99 -0.03 -18.64
CA PHE A 32 -7.43 -0.15 -20.03
C PHE A 32 -7.02 -1.50 -20.65
N VAL A 33 -5.76 -1.91 -20.47
CA VAL A 33 -5.24 -3.20 -20.92
C VAL A 33 -6.00 -4.34 -20.24
N SER A 34 -6.20 -4.29 -18.92
CA SER A 34 -6.93 -5.33 -18.18
C SER A 34 -8.36 -5.51 -18.70
N LYS A 35 -9.06 -4.41 -19.04
CA LYS A 35 -10.40 -4.44 -19.64
C LYS A 35 -10.40 -5.13 -21.00
N ASN A 36 -9.36 -4.91 -21.81
CA ASN A 36 -9.23 -5.57 -23.11
C ASN A 36 -8.92 -7.06 -22.96
N PHE A 37 -8.10 -7.45 -21.99
CA PHE A 37 -7.86 -8.86 -21.67
C PHE A 37 -9.12 -9.55 -21.15
N LEU A 38 -9.94 -8.86 -20.34
CA LEU A 38 -11.24 -9.36 -19.90
C LEU A 38 -12.17 -9.62 -21.08
N LYS A 39 -12.33 -8.64 -21.99
CA LYS A 39 -13.14 -8.80 -23.22
C LYS A 39 -12.69 -9.97 -24.11
N LYS A 40 -11.39 -10.27 -24.12
CA LYS A 40 -10.80 -11.36 -24.90
C LYS A 40 -10.79 -12.71 -24.15
N ASN A 41 -11.42 -12.82 -22.98
CA ASN A 41 -11.38 -13.99 -22.10
C ASN A 41 -9.95 -14.42 -21.70
N LYS A 42 -8.98 -13.49 -21.70
CA LYS A 42 -7.57 -13.73 -21.32
C LYS A 42 -7.21 -13.18 -19.93
N ILE A 43 -8.23 -12.85 -19.12
CA ILE A 43 -8.00 -12.18 -17.82
C ILE A 43 -7.12 -12.99 -16.87
N LYS A 44 -7.19 -14.34 -16.93
CA LYS A 44 -6.31 -15.20 -16.14
C LYS A 44 -4.83 -14.98 -16.45
N SER A 45 -4.48 -14.86 -17.74
CA SER A 45 -3.09 -14.59 -18.14
C SER A 45 -2.62 -13.21 -17.66
N PHE A 46 -3.48 -12.20 -17.76
CA PHE A 46 -3.19 -10.86 -17.23
C PHE A 46 -2.98 -10.87 -15.71
N ASN A 47 -3.86 -11.54 -14.96
CA ASN A 47 -3.75 -11.75 -13.51
C ASN A 47 -2.42 -12.39 -13.12
N THR A 48 -2.04 -13.48 -13.81
CA THR A 48 -0.77 -14.17 -13.54
C THR A 48 0.42 -13.26 -13.82
N PHE A 49 0.40 -12.53 -14.94
CA PHE A 49 1.49 -11.64 -15.31
C PHE A 49 1.67 -10.50 -14.30
N VAL A 50 0.60 -9.74 -14.03
CA VAL A 50 0.66 -8.58 -13.13
C VAL A 50 0.94 -9.00 -11.69
N GLY A 51 0.30 -10.08 -11.23
CA GLY A 51 0.52 -10.62 -9.89
C GLY A 51 1.96 -11.05 -9.66
N SER A 52 2.55 -11.77 -10.63
CA SER A 52 3.94 -12.22 -10.56
C SER A 52 4.92 -11.05 -10.56
N ILE A 53 4.70 -10.02 -11.39
CA ILE A 53 5.56 -8.82 -11.38
C ILE A 53 5.49 -8.10 -10.04
N LEU A 54 4.29 -7.87 -9.51
CA LEU A 54 4.11 -7.16 -8.24
C LEU A 54 4.68 -7.94 -7.04
N LEU A 55 4.60 -9.28 -7.05
CA LEU A 55 5.22 -10.12 -6.03
C LEU A 55 6.74 -10.20 -6.18
N PHE A 56 7.24 -10.38 -7.40
CA PHE A 56 8.68 -10.42 -7.67
C PHE A 56 9.35 -9.13 -7.19
N ARG A 57 8.74 -7.97 -7.45
CA ARG A 57 9.19 -6.67 -6.96
C ARG A 57 9.39 -6.64 -5.44
N CYS A 58 8.48 -7.25 -4.67
CA CYS A 58 8.59 -7.30 -3.20
C CYS A 58 9.85 -8.04 -2.74
N VAL A 59 10.27 -9.09 -3.45
CA VAL A 59 11.50 -9.84 -3.15
C VAL A 59 12.72 -9.10 -3.69
N TRP A 60 12.61 -8.56 -4.90
CA TRP A 60 13.68 -7.84 -5.57
C TRP A 60 14.15 -6.62 -4.78
N VAL A 61 13.23 -5.82 -4.22
CA VAL A 61 13.60 -4.62 -3.44
C VAL A 61 14.36 -4.99 -2.16
N GLN A 62 14.10 -6.15 -1.56
CA GLN A 62 14.84 -6.63 -0.38
C GLN A 62 16.27 -6.97 -0.77
N TRP A 63 16.43 -7.75 -1.86
CA TRP A 63 17.74 -8.08 -2.40
C TRP A 63 18.52 -6.84 -2.84
N TYR A 64 17.88 -5.89 -3.53
CA TYR A 64 18.51 -4.65 -3.99
C TYR A 64 19.02 -3.81 -2.83
N GLN A 65 18.20 -3.56 -1.81
CA GLN A 65 18.62 -2.85 -0.59
C GLN A 65 19.81 -3.55 0.08
N TYR A 66 19.80 -4.88 0.14
CA TYR A 66 20.89 -5.65 0.73
C TYR A 66 22.18 -5.50 -0.10
N SER A 67 22.10 -5.61 -1.43
CA SER A 67 23.26 -5.47 -2.32
C SER A 67 23.90 -4.09 -2.28
N MET A 68 23.11 -3.05 -1.99
CA MET A 68 23.57 -1.67 -1.89
C MET A 68 24.01 -1.29 -0.46
N GLY A 69 23.90 -2.21 0.51
CA GLY A 69 24.23 -1.93 1.91
C GLY A 69 23.22 -1.02 2.62
N PHE A 70 22.01 -0.86 2.09
CA PHE A 70 20.93 -0.05 2.67
C PHE A 70 19.94 -0.84 3.52
N TRP A 71 19.99 -2.18 3.44
CA TRP A 71 19.08 -3.04 4.18
C TRP A 71 19.37 -2.98 5.68
N ASP A 72 18.34 -2.67 6.47
CA ASP A 72 18.41 -2.69 7.93
C ASP A 72 17.11 -3.30 8.48
N ILE A 73 17.26 -4.11 9.53
CA ILE A 73 16.13 -4.75 10.20
C ILE A 73 15.13 -3.74 10.79
N GLN A 74 15.55 -2.49 11.06
CA GLN A 74 14.73 -1.44 11.66
C GLN A 74 13.77 -0.76 10.65
N TRP A 75 14.05 -0.79 9.34
CA TRP A 75 13.18 -0.15 8.33
C TRP A 75 12.92 -0.94 7.05
N SER A 76 13.70 -1.98 6.75
CA SER A 76 13.59 -2.70 5.48
C SER A 76 12.58 -3.85 5.49
N LEU A 77 12.16 -4.37 6.66
CA LEU A 77 11.19 -5.45 6.72
C LEU A 77 9.84 -5.01 6.13
N PRO A 78 9.11 -5.91 5.43
CA PRO A 78 7.84 -5.57 4.79
C PRO A 78 6.67 -5.50 5.77
N LEU A 79 6.86 -4.83 6.90
CA LEU A 79 5.89 -4.71 8.00
C LEU A 79 5.11 -3.39 7.99
N GLN A 80 5.44 -2.46 7.09
CA GLN A 80 4.65 -1.25 6.88
C GLN A 80 3.28 -1.61 6.27
N MET A 81 2.26 -0.78 6.54
CA MET A 81 0.93 -0.95 5.94
C MET A 81 0.98 -1.01 4.41
N CYS A 82 1.76 -0.13 3.80
CA CYS A 82 1.97 -0.13 2.34
C CYS A 82 2.71 -1.39 1.89
N SER A 83 3.69 -1.90 2.64
CA SER A 83 4.38 -3.16 2.29
C SER A 83 3.44 -4.36 2.32
N LEU A 84 2.60 -4.48 3.36
CA LEU A 84 1.57 -5.53 3.42
C LEU A 84 0.59 -5.40 2.24
N SER A 85 0.18 -4.17 1.93
CA SER A 85 -0.68 -3.88 0.78
C SER A 85 -0.03 -4.23 -0.55
N ALA A 86 1.27 -4.00 -0.68
CA ALA A 86 2.04 -4.28 -1.89
C ALA A 86 2.21 -5.80 -2.13
N ILE A 87 2.27 -6.59 -1.04
CA ILE A 87 2.20 -8.05 -1.12
C ILE A 87 0.78 -8.47 -1.56
N MET A 88 -0.26 -7.94 -0.91
CA MET A 88 -1.65 -8.25 -1.26
C MET A 88 -2.00 -7.86 -2.70
N SER A 89 -1.44 -6.76 -3.21
CA SER A 89 -1.69 -6.26 -4.57
C SER A 89 -1.17 -7.19 -5.66
N GLY A 90 -0.10 -7.96 -5.38
CA GLY A 90 0.40 -9.02 -6.26
C GLY A 90 -0.21 -10.40 -5.98
N LEU A 91 -0.43 -10.72 -4.70
CA LEU A 91 -1.00 -12.00 -4.27
C LEU A 91 -2.44 -12.19 -4.76
N LEU A 92 -3.30 -11.19 -4.60
CA LEU A 92 -4.71 -11.30 -4.92
C LEU A 92 -4.97 -11.64 -6.41
N PRO A 93 -4.33 -11.00 -7.41
CA PRO A 93 -4.39 -11.45 -8.81
C PRO A 93 -4.05 -12.92 -9.02
N ILE A 94 -3.00 -13.44 -8.35
CA ILE A 94 -2.60 -14.85 -8.46
C ILE A 94 -3.68 -15.75 -7.87
N LEU A 95 -4.14 -15.45 -6.66
CA LEU A 95 -5.18 -16.25 -5.99
C LEU A 95 -6.50 -16.23 -6.76
N GLU A 96 -6.81 -15.16 -7.48
CA GLU A 96 -8.02 -15.06 -8.32
C GLU A 96 -8.09 -16.20 -9.35
N ASN A 97 -6.95 -16.64 -9.86
CA ASN A 97 -6.86 -17.73 -10.83
C ASN A 97 -6.94 -19.14 -10.21
N THR A 98 -7.01 -19.24 -8.88
CA THR A 98 -7.03 -20.51 -8.13
C THR A 98 -8.41 -20.85 -7.58
N GLU A 99 -8.57 -22.11 -7.15
CA GLU A 99 -9.79 -22.65 -6.54
C GLU A 99 -9.99 -22.27 -5.06
N ILE A 100 -9.12 -21.42 -4.51
CA ILE A 100 -9.26 -20.94 -3.13
C ILE A 100 -10.63 -20.30 -2.91
N SER A 101 -11.21 -20.52 -1.73
CA SER A 101 -12.54 -20.00 -1.40
C SER A 101 -12.65 -18.50 -1.64
N LYS A 102 -13.74 -18.08 -2.30
CA LYS A 102 -14.08 -16.67 -2.53
C LYS A 102 -14.07 -15.84 -1.23
N LYS A 103 -14.36 -16.45 -0.08
CA LYS A 103 -14.32 -15.77 1.23
C LYS A 103 -12.93 -15.21 1.57
N TYR A 104 -11.87 -15.96 1.26
CA TYR A 104 -10.49 -15.54 1.54
C TYR A 104 -10.03 -14.46 0.56
N LYS A 105 -10.30 -14.65 -0.74
CA LYS A 105 -10.04 -13.63 -1.77
C LYS A 105 -10.74 -12.30 -1.45
N GLN A 106 -12.00 -12.38 -1.05
CA GLN A 106 -12.78 -11.22 -0.63
C GLN A 106 -12.20 -10.53 0.61
N LEU A 107 -11.64 -11.28 1.57
CA LEU A 107 -11.00 -10.69 2.75
C LEU A 107 -9.71 -9.95 2.36
N ILE A 108 -8.87 -10.55 1.52
CA ILE A 108 -7.64 -9.92 1.01
C ILE A 108 -7.98 -8.68 0.19
N PHE A 109 -8.99 -8.75 -0.68
CA PHE A 109 -9.51 -7.60 -1.40
C PHE A 109 -9.91 -6.47 -0.46
N GLU A 110 -10.67 -6.75 0.61
CA GLU A 110 -11.10 -5.70 1.54
C GLU A 110 -9.92 -5.07 2.29
N PHE A 111 -8.95 -5.87 2.75
CA PHE A 111 -7.71 -5.33 3.32
C PHE A 111 -6.98 -4.42 2.32
N LEU A 112 -6.71 -4.92 1.11
CA LEU A 112 -6.06 -4.17 0.05
C LEU A 112 -6.83 -2.88 -0.29
N PHE A 113 -8.15 -2.97 -0.40
CA PHE A 113 -9.03 -1.87 -0.78
C PHE A 113 -9.01 -0.76 0.27
N TYR A 114 -9.17 -1.09 1.56
CA TYR A 114 -9.12 -0.07 2.61
C TYR A 114 -7.70 0.45 2.86
N PHE A 115 -6.69 -0.41 2.85
CA PHE A 115 -5.30 0.03 3.05
C PHE A 115 -4.76 0.85 1.86
N SER A 116 -5.39 0.75 0.68
CA SER A 116 -5.04 1.59 -0.49
C SER A 116 -5.17 3.09 -0.23
N VAL A 117 -5.93 3.51 0.80
CA VAL A 117 -5.95 4.89 1.30
C VAL A 117 -4.53 5.36 1.63
N GLY A 118 -3.70 4.53 2.27
CA GLY A 118 -2.31 4.87 2.54
C GLY A 118 -1.51 5.10 1.27
N ALA A 119 -1.68 4.25 0.26
CA ALA A 119 -1.00 4.43 -1.03
C ALA A 119 -1.45 5.68 -1.78
N PHE A 120 -2.72 6.05 -1.67
CA PHE A 120 -3.23 7.32 -2.18
C PHE A 120 -2.51 8.52 -1.53
N TYR A 121 -2.41 8.53 -0.19
CA TYR A 121 -1.70 9.59 0.52
C TYR A 121 -0.19 9.56 0.26
N SER A 122 0.44 8.40 0.11
CA SER A 122 1.86 8.30 -0.27
C SER A 122 2.16 8.95 -1.62
N ILE A 123 1.24 8.84 -2.60
CA ILE A 123 1.42 9.51 -3.90
C ILE A 123 1.09 11.01 -3.79
N LEU A 124 0.09 11.37 -2.98
CA LEU A 124 -0.32 12.76 -2.80
C LEU A 124 0.74 13.59 -2.04
N THR A 125 1.32 13.02 -0.97
CA THR A 125 2.35 13.64 -0.12
C THR A 125 3.55 12.68 0.00
N PRO A 126 4.41 12.57 -1.02
CA PRO A 126 5.49 11.58 -1.04
C PRO A 126 6.57 11.86 -0.01
N VAL A 127 6.79 10.88 0.86
CA VAL A 127 7.86 10.88 1.86
C VAL A 127 8.62 9.57 1.78
N TYR A 128 9.90 9.66 1.44
CA TYR A 128 10.85 8.57 1.42
C TYR A 128 11.46 8.41 2.80
N THR A 129 11.59 7.15 3.26
CA THR A 129 12.18 6.82 4.57
C THR A 129 13.38 5.88 4.46
N THR A 130 13.65 5.36 3.27
CA THR A 130 14.71 4.37 2.97
C THR A 130 15.72 4.92 1.96
N GLY A 131 15.72 6.23 1.72
CA GLY A 131 16.53 6.90 0.70
C GLY A 131 15.86 7.01 -0.66
N THR A 132 16.56 7.68 -1.58
CA THR A 132 16.10 8.00 -2.95
C THR A 132 17.10 7.55 -4.02
N GLU A 133 18.07 6.72 -3.66
CA GLU A 133 19.13 6.33 -4.58
C GLU A 133 18.65 5.23 -5.56
N GLY A 134 18.97 5.43 -6.84
CA GLY A 134 18.76 4.43 -7.89
C GLY A 134 17.33 3.92 -7.97
N LEU A 135 17.15 2.60 -7.86
CA LEU A 135 15.86 1.95 -8.01
C LEU A 135 14.89 2.23 -6.85
N ILE A 136 15.38 2.61 -5.67
CA ILE A 136 14.53 2.87 -4.48
C ILE A 136 13.59 4.05 -4.76
N TYR A 137 14.06 5.05 -5.51
CA TYR A 137 13.25 6.20 -5.91
C TYR A 137 12.00 5.80 -6.69
N TYR A 138 12.19 5.01 -7.75
CA TYR A 138 11.11 4.58 -8.65
C TYR A 138 10.23 3.52 -8.01
N GLU A 139 10.83 2.62 -7.22
CA GLU A 139 10.11 1.57 -6.49
C GLU A 139 9.02 2.14 -5.59
N TYR A 140 9.23 3.34 -5.01
CA TYR A 140 8.21 4.03 -4.25
C TYR A 140 6.90 4.20 -5.05
N TYR A 141 6.99 4.75 -6.27
CA TYR A 141 5.81 4.95 -7.12
C TYR A 141 5.29 3.66 -7.75
N ILE A 142 6.17 2.71 -8.09
CA ILE A 142 5.77 1.40 -8.63
C ILE A 142 4.98 0.62 -7.58
N SER A 143 5.44 0.61 -6.33
CA SER A 143 4.80 -0.09 -5.22
C SER A 143 3.43 0.54 -4.88
N HIS A 144 3.38 1.85 -4.62
CA HIS A 144 2.14 2.54 -4.28
C HIS A 144 1.15 2.59 -5.46
N GLY A 145 1.64 2.79 -6.68
CA GLY A 145 0.83 2.71 -7.89
C GLY A 145 0.26 1.31 -8.13
N GLY A 146 1.04 0.26 -7.85
CA GLY A 146 0.58 -1.14 -7.91
C GLY A 146 -0.52 -1.45 -6.89
N ILE A 147 -0.44 -0.89 -5.68
CA ILE A 147 -1.50 -1.01 -4.67
C ILE A 147 -2.80 -0.37 -5.17
N LEU A 148 -2.74 0.88 -5.62
CA LEU A 148 -3.91 1.60 -6.14
C LEU A 148 -4.49 0.90 -7.37
N PHE A 149 -3.63 0.51 -8.32
CA PHE A 149 -4.03 -0.24 -9.50
C PHE A 149 -4.78 -1.51 -9.10
N SER A 150 -4.22 -2.37 -8.26
CA SER A 150 -4.87 -3.64 -7.90
C SER A 150 -6.18 -3.44 -7.15
N ALA A 151 -6.28 -2.47 -6.25
CA ALA A 151 -7.53 -2.14 -5.57
C ALA A 151 -8.63 -1.71 -6.55
N ILE A 152 -8.30 -0.78 -7.47
CA ILE A 152 -9.23 -0.28 -8.49
C ILE A 152 -9.58 -1.36 -9.51
N TYR A 153 -8.60 -2.14 -9.95
CA TYR A 153 -8.75 -3.24 -10.90
C TYR A 153 -9.75 -4.27 -10.38
N PHE A 154 -9.58 -4.73 -9.14
CA PHE A 154 -10.52 -5.68 -8.55
C PHE A 154 -11.92 -5.08 -8.39
N TYR A 155 -12.02 -3.80 -7.98
CA TYR A 155 -13.31 -3.14 -7.76
C TYR A 155 -14.09 -2.84 -9.05
N MET A 156 -13.40 -2.33 -10.09
CA MET A 156 -14.01 -1.83 -11.32
C MET A 156 -14.07 -2.87 -12.45
N ILE A 157 -13.05 -3.72 -12.58
CA ILE A 157 -12.93 -4.65 -13.71
C ILE A 157 -13.37 -6.05 -13.33
N LEU A 158 -12.92 -6.57 -12.18
CA LEU A 158 -13.30 -7.90 -11.69
C LEU A 158 -14.60 -7.90 -10.86
N GLY A 159 -15.17 -6.73 -10.58
CA GLY A 159 -16.48 -6.59 -9.95
C GLY A 159 -16.53 -6.93 -8.45
N TYR A 160 -15.38 -6.99 -7.77
CA TYR A 160 -15.34 -7.13 -6.32
C TYR A 160 -15.99 -5.91 -5.65
N LYS A 161 -16.72 -6.13 -4.56
CA LYS A 161 -17.39 -5.06 -3.80
C LYS A 161 -17.14 -5.23 -2.30
N PRO A 162 -16.92 -4.14 -1.56
CA PRO A 162 -16.81 -4.21 -0.10
C PRO A 162 -18.11 -4.78 0.51
N ARG A 163 -17.99 -5.79 1.39
CA ARG A 163 -19.15 -6.35 2.10
C ARG A 163 -19.74 -5.35 3.08
N ILE A 164 -20.99 -5.58 3.49
CA ILE A 164 -21.65 -4.78 4.53
C ILE A 164 -20.79 -4.79 5.80
N TYR A 165 -20.54 -3.61 6.36
CA TYR A 165 -19.67 -3.39 7.52
C TYR A 165 -18.20 -3.83 7.36
N SER A 166 -17.73 -4.09 6.14
CA SER A 166 -16.33 -4.49 5.90
C SER A 166 -15.33 -3.44 6.38
N TRP A 167 -15.64 -2.14 6.28
CA TRP A 167 -14.76 -1.06 6.76
C TRP A 167 -14.43 -1.19 8.25
N LEU A 168 -15.46 -1.40 9.08
CA LEU A 168 -15.30 -1.59 10.52
C LEU A 168 -14.62 -2.93 10.82
N LYS A 169 -14.97 -3.97 10.06
CA LYS A 169 -14.36 -5.30 10.22
C LYS A 169 -12.84 -5.27 9.95
N ILE A 170 -12.42 -4.65 8.86
CA ILE A 170 -11.00 -4.52 8.50
C ILE A 170 -10.28 -3.61 9.50
N PHE A 171 -10.92 -2.52 9.93
CA PHE A 171 -10.39 -1.69 11.01
C PHE A 171 -10.13 -2.50 12.29
N LEU A 172 -11.10 -3.29 12.74
CA LEU A 172 -10.97 -4.15 13.93
C LEU A 172 -9.92 -5.24 13.76
N TYR A 173 -9.81 -5.84 12.57
CA TYR A 173 -8.75 -6.82 12.28
C TYR A 173 -7.35 -6.20 12.19
N THR A 174 -7.26 -4.90 11.95
CA THR A 174 -5.99 -4.17 11.94
C THR A 174 -5.45 -3.95 13.35
N GLN A 175 -6.30 -3.94 14.38
CA GLN A 175 -5.88 -3.72 15.78
C GLN A 175 -4.92 -4.80 16.32
N PRO A 176 -5.18 -6.11 16.17
CA PRO A 176 -4.20 -7.13 16.58
C PRO A 176 -2.93 -7.10 15.71
N ILE A 177 -3.02 -6.69 14.43
CA ILE A 177 -1.83 -6.50 13.57
C ILE A 177 -0.96 -5.37 14.11
N LEU A 178 -1.55 -4.24 14.49
CA LEU A 178 -0.87 -3.11 15.12
C LEU A 178 -0.14 -3.53 16.40
N LEU A 179 -0.83 -4.27 17.28
CA LEU A 179 -0.24 -4.75 18.53
C LEU A 179 0.97 -5.68 18.26
N LEU A 180 0.84 -6.62 17.33
CA LEU A 180 1.93 -7.51 16.95
C LEU A 180 3.13 -6.72 16.38
N ILE A 181 2.88 -5.77 15.49
CA ILE A 181 3.94 -4.93 14.90
C ILE A 181 4.61 -4.07 15.97
N HIS A 182 3.85 -3.53 16.93
CA HIS A 182 4.41 -2.77 18.04
C HIS A 182 5.37 -3.63 18.90
N ILE A 183 4.99 -4.88 19.20
CA ILE A 183 5.88 -5.83 19.89
C ILE A 183 7.15 -6.10 19.07
N ILE A 184 7.02 -6.26 17.75
CA ILE A 184 8.17 -6.47 16.86
C ILE A 184 9.09 -5.25 16.88
N ASN A 185 8.56 -4.03 16.75
CA ASN A 185 9.34 -2.80 16.84
C ASN A 185 10.08 -2.72 18.19
N TYR A 186 9.38 -3.02 19.29
CA TYR A 186 9.98 -2.99 20.63
C TYR A 186 11.13 -4.00 20.76
N THR A 187 10.94 -5.20 20.21
CA THR A 187 11.94 -6.28 20.24
C THR A 187 13.16 -5.97 19.38
N ILE A 188 12.97 -5.36 18.21
CA ILE A 188 14.07 -4.92 17.34
C ILE A 188 14.83 -3.75 18.01
N GLY A 189 14.10 -2.83 18.64
CA GLY A 189 14.67 -1.65 19.29
C GLY A 189 15.25 -0.63 18.31
N GLY A 190 16.08 0.28 18.83
CA GLY A 190 16.70 1.34 18.04
C GLY A 190 15.67 2.28 17.42
N GLN A 191 15.72 2.43 16.10
CA GLN A 191 14.84 3.28 15.27
C GLN A 191 13.70 2.48 14.60
N ALA A 192 13.45 1.24 15.03
CA ALA A 192 12.40 0.43 14.44
C ALA A 192 11.01 1.07 14.62
N ASN A 193 10.35 1.41 13.50
CA ASN A 193 9.08 2.12 13.52
C ASN A 193 8.14 1.65 12.40
N TYR A 194 7.93 0.34 12.31
CA TYR A 194 6.94 -0.24 11.40
C TYR A 194 5.52 0.16 11.80
N PHE A 195 4.71 0.49 10.79
CA PHE A 195 3.32 0.92 10.93
C PHE A 195 3.14 2.15 11.85
N TYR A 196 4.23 2.89 12.09
CA TYR A 196 4.26 4.10 12.93
C TYR A 196 3.67 3.87 14.33
N THR A 197 4.07 2.77 14.97
CA THR A 197 3.61 2.42 16.33
C THR A 197 4.57 2.86 17.44
N MET A 198 5.72 3.44 17.09
CA MET A 198 6.68 4.00 18.05
C MET A 198 6.74 5.53 17.96
N GLU A 199 6.91 6.05 16.76
CA GLU A 199 6.99 7.48 16.47
C GLU A 199 6.01 7.86 15.34
N PRO A 200 5.48 9.09 15.32
CA PRO A 200 4.66 9.57 14.21
C PRO A 200 5.47 9.56 12.90
N PRO A 201 4.83 9.32 11.74
CA PRO A 201 5.49 9.52 10.46
C PRO A 201 5.83 11.00 10.28
N ILE A 202 6.88 11.25 9.49
CA ILE A 202 7.26 12.59 9.08
C ILE A 202 6.31 13.00 7.95
N ALA A 203 5.10 13.41 8.30
CA ALA A 203 4.07 13.84 7.36
C ALA A 203 3.49 15.18 7.80
N ASP A 204 3.32 16.10 6.86
CA ASP A 204 2.63 17.36 7.10
C ASP A 204 1.11 17.14 7.06
N ASN A 205 0.58 16.47 8.09
CA ASN A 205 -0.83 16.14 8.22
C ASN A 205 -1.31 16.30 9.67
N PRO A 206 -2.31 17.17 9.94
CA PRO A 206 -2.84 17.38 11.30
C PRO A 206 -3.43 16.14 11.98
N LEU A 207 -3.84 15.12 11.21
CA LEU A 207 -4.36 13.86 11.75
C LEU A 207 -3.26 12.83 12.02
N VAL A 208 -2.00 13.24 11.84
CA VAL A 208 -0.81 12.40 11.94
C VAL A 208 0.27 13.11 12.77
N MET A 209 -0.17 13.77 13.83
CA MET A 209 0.68 14.57 14.71
C MET A 209 0.58 14.10 16.18
N GLY A 210 1.40 14.70 17.05
CA GLY A 210 1.43 14.38 18.48
C GLY A 210 2.48 13.32 18.84
N GLN A 211 2.89 13.29 20.11
CA GLN A 211 3.84 12.30 20.61
C GLN A 211 3.14 10.98 20.92
N TYR A 212 3.91 9.90 21.11
CA TYR A 212 3.37 8.64 21.63
C TYR A 212 2.64 8.87 22.97
N PRO A 213 1.45 8.30 23.20
CA PRO A 213 0.66 7.42 22.33
C PRO A 213 -0.38 8.16 21.45
N MET A 214 -0.46 9.48 21.53
CA MET A 214 -1.50 10.28 20.85
C MET A 214 -1.48 10.12 19.33
N HIS A 215 -0.31 10.04 18.68
CA HIS A 215 -0.24 9.82 17.23
C HIS A 215 -0.89 8.51 16.79
N ILE A 216 -0.80 7.44 17.60
CA ILE A 216 -1.40 6.14 17.29
C ILE A 216 -2.93 6.26 17.33
N ILE A 217 -3.46 6.98 18.32
CA ILE A 217 -4.90 7.25 18.44
C ILE A 217 -5.38 8.05 17.23
N LEU A 218 -4.66 9.11 16.86
CA LEU A 218 -5.00 9.95 15.71
C LEU A 218 -4.89 9.21 14.38
N LEU A 219 -3.86 8.38 14.18
CA LEU A 219 -3.73 7.49 13.03
C LEU A 219 -4.87 6.46 12.93
N ASN A 220 -5.32 5.91 14.07
CA ASN A 220 -6.46 5.00 14.10
C ASN A 220 -7.77 5.74 13.76
N LEU A 221 -7.97 6.95 14.28
CA LEU A 221 -9.12 7.78 13.92
C LEU A 221 -9.08 8.14 12.43
N PHE A 222 -7.92 8.51 11.91
CA PHE A 222 -7.70 8.76 10.49
C PHE A 222 -8.09 7.54 9.65
N ALA A 223 -7.57 6.36 9.98
CA ALA A 223 -7.90 5.13 9.27
C ALA A 223 -9.40 4.81 9.34
N LEU A 224 -10.02 4.92 10.52
CA LEU A 224 -11.45 4.66 10.72
C LEU A 224 -12.33 5.58 9.86
N ILE A 225 -12.03 6.89 9.87
CA ILE A 225 -12.76 7.90 9.08
C ILE A 225 -12.62 7.59 7.59
N HIS A 226 -11.40 7.36 7.10
CA HIS A 226 -11.17 7.14 5.67
C HIS A 226 -11.72 5.80 5.18
N PHE A 227 -11.66 4.74 5.99
CA PHE A 227 -12.29 3.46 5.64
C PHE A 227 -13.81 3.61 5.54
N GLY A 228 -14.41 4.35 6.49
CA GLY A 228 -15.83 4.71 6.45
C GLY A 228 -16.19 5.49 5.19
N LEU A 229 -15.46 6.57 4.90
CA LEU A 229 -15.67 7.39 3.69
C LEU A 229 -15.60 6.55 2.42
N LEU A 230 -14.53 5.76 2.26
CA LEU A 230 -14.33 4.90 1.09
C LEU A 230 -15.47 3.87 0.93
N TYR A 231 -15.95 3.29 2.02
CA TYR A 231 -17.11 2.41 2.02
C TYR A 231 -18.40 3.12 1.60
N PHE A 232 -18.67 4.33 2.12
CA PHE A 232 -19.88 5.08 1.78
C PHE A 232 -19.88 5.57 0.33
N PHE A 233 -18.75 6.04 -0.19
CA PHE A 233 -18.63 6.45 -1.60
C PHE A 233 -18.86 5.28 -2.56
N THR A 234 -18.35 4.09 -2.24
CA THR A 234 -18.58 2.89 -3.07
C THR A 234 -19.98 2.29 -2.94
N LYS A 235 -20.71 2.59 -1.86
CA LYS A 235 -22.12 2.19 -1.73
C LYS A 235 -23.06 3.06 -2.56
N LYS A 236 -22.75 4.36 -2.70
CA LYS A 236 -23.54 5.33 -3.50
C LYS A 236 -23.43 5.14 -5.00
N THR A 237 -22.43 4.38 -5.48
CA THR A 237 -22.25 4.05 -6.91
C THR A 237 -23.07 2.82 -7.36
N LYS A 238 -24.07 2.43 -6.56
CA LYS A 238 -25.14 1.49 -6.93
C LYS A 238 -26.40 2.26 -7.29
#